data_AF-A0A1Y5H8M0-F1
#
_entry.id   AF-A0A1Y5H8M0-F1
#
_cell.length_a   1.000
_cell.length_b   1.000
_cell.length_c   1.000
_cell.angle_alpha   90.00
_cell.angle_beta   90.00
_cell.angle_gamma   90.00
#
_symmetry.space_group_name_H-M   'P 1'
#
loop_
_entity.id
_entity.type
_entity.pdbx_description
1 polymer ?
#
loop_
_entity_poly.entity_id
_entity_poly.type
_entity_poly.pdbx_seq_one_letter_code
_entity_poly.pdbx_strand_id
1 'polypeptide(L)'
;SNQAQVVEMWGFWLMTISMVFITLFLTGAGVLQVWLQRLPESGEALSFMATQDKIALFYWLRLISGIGFMAGLVVYLVSFFVGGEEPQLEKA
;
A
#
# COMPACT_ATOMS: atom_id res chain seq x y z
N SER A 1 -13.63 -6.69 -24.40
CA SER A 1 -12.40 -5.88 -24.32
C SER A 1 -12.44 -4.78 -23.25
N ASN A 2 -13.46 -3.89 -23.22
CA ASN A 2 -13.42 -2.72 -22.31
C ASN A 2 -13.59 -3.02 -20.80
N GLN A 3 -14.38 -4.03 -20.43
CA GLN A 3 -14.63 -4.34 -19.00
C GLN A 3 -13.38 -4.85 -18.28
N ALA A 4 -12.58 -5.70 -18.93
CA ALA A 4 -11.32 -6.21 -18.41
C ALA A 4 -10.33 -5.08 -18.09
N GLN A 5 -10.19 -4.14 -19.02
CA GLN A 5 -9.31 -2.97 -18.88
C GLN A 5 -9.74 -2.06 -17.72
N VAL A 6 -11.04 -1.85 -17.51
CA VAL A 6 -11.54 -1.07 -16.38
C VAL A 6 -11.17 -1.74 -15.05
N VAL A 7 -11.31 -3.06 -14.94
CA VAL A 7 -10.91 -3.82 -13.75
C VAL A 7 -9.40 -3.73 -13.52
N GLU A 8 -8.60 -3.80 -14.59
CA GLU A 8 -7.15 -3.64 -14.51
C GLU A 8 -6.76 -2.23 -14.00
N MET A 9 -7.42 -1.19 -14.50
CA MET A 9 -7.22 0.19 -14.03
C MET A 9 -7.60 0.36 -12.55
N TRP A 10 -8.68 -0.29 -12.09
CA TRP A 10 -9.04 -0.30 -10.67
C TRP A 10 -7.94 -0.96 -9.82
N GLY A 11 -7.43 -2.11 -10.25
CA GLY A 11 -6.30 -2.78 -9.60
C GLY A 11 -5.07 -1.88 -9.52
N PHE A 12 -4.72 -1.21 -10.62
CA PHE A 12 -3.62 -0.25 -10.69
C PHE A 12 -3.78 0.90 -9.68
N TRP A 13 -4.95 1.55 -9.65
CA TRP A 13 -5.18 2.67 -8.74
C TRP A 13 -5.17 2.26 -7.27
N LEU A 14 -5.79 1.13 -6.94
CA LEU A 14 -5.79 0.58 -5.58
C LEU A 14 -4.36 0.29 -5.09
N MET A 15 -3.53 -0.35 -5.92
CA MET A 15 -2.14 -0.63 -5.57
C MET A 15 -1.31 0.65 -5.44
N THR A 16 -1.41 1.56 -6.41
CA THR A 16 -0.62 2.81 -6.44
C THR A 16 -0.92 3.70 -5.24
N ILE A 17 -2.21 3.94 -4.96
CA ILE A 17 -2.63 4.75 -3.81
C ILE A 17 -2.18 4.10 -2.51
N SER A 18 -2.37 2.79 -2.38
CA SER A 18 -1.93 2.05 -1.18
C SER A 18 -0.42 2.16 -0.95
N MET A 19 0.39 2.08 -2.00
CA MET A 19 1.84 2.20 -1.91
C MET A 19 2.29 3.61 -1.50
N VAL A 20 1.60 4.64 -1.99
CA VAL A 20 1.84 6.04 -1.55
C VAL A 20 1.53 6.18 -0.06
N PHE A 21 0.41 5.63 0.43
CA PHE A 21 0.09 5.67 1.86
C PHE A 21 1.08 4.90 2.73
N ILE A 22 1.50 3.69 2.32
CA ILE A 22 2.56 2.92 2.99
C ILE A 22 3.82 3.77 3.15
N THR A 23 4.23 4.42 2.07
CA THR A 23 5.43 5.27 2.04
C THR A 23 5.28 6.49 2.96
N LEU A 24 4.12 7.16 2.94
CA LEU A 24 3.86 8.31 3.82
C LEU A 24 3.84 7.92 5.30
N PHE A 25 3.21 6.81 5.65
CA PHE A 25 3.16 6.34 7.04
C PHE A 25 4.53 5.93 7.57
N LEU A 26 5.33 5.23 6.76
CA LEU A 26 6.70 4.87 7.14
C LEU A 26 7.63 6.09 7.20
N THR A 27 7.44 7.07 6.32
CA THR A 27 8.15 8.35 6.39
C THR A 27 7.80 9.08 7.69
N GLY A 28 6.52 9.17 8.05
CA GLY A 28 6.08 9.76 9.32
C GLY A 28 6.65 9.04 10.55
N ALA A 29 6.64 7.69 10.53
CA ALA A 29 7.26 6.88 11.57
C ALA A 29 8.77 7.14 11.69
N GLY A 30 9.47 7.26 10.56
CA GLY A 30 10.90 7.56 10.50
C GLY A 30 11.22 8.94 11.05
N VAL A 31 10.43 9.97 10.72
CA VAL A 31 10.58 11.32 11.28
C VAL A 31 10.43 11.29 12.80
N LEU A 32 9.40 10.62 13.33
CA LEU A 32 9.21 10.49 14.78
C LEU A 32 10.31 9.68 15.45
N GLN A 33 10.81 8.63 14.80
CA GLN A 33 11.94 7.85 15.32
C GLN A 33 13.21 8.70 15.39
N VAL A 34 13.51 9.50 14.38
CA VAL A 34 14.65 10.43 14.41
C VAL A 34 14.47 11.45 15.53
N TRP A 35 13.27 12.01 15.68
CA TRP A 35 12.96 12.98 16.72
C TRP A 35 13.13 12.43 18.14
N LEU A 36 12.63 11.22 18.40
CA LEU A 36 12.59 10.65 19.75
C LEU A 36 13.89 9.91 20.13
N GLN A 37 14.61 9.37 19.14
CA GLN A 37 15.75 8.48 19.39
C GLN A 37 17.10 9.04 18.92
N ARG A 38 17.13 9.98 17.96
CA ARG A 38 18.37 10.40 17.29
C ARG A 38 18.75 11.87 17.48
N LEU A 39 17.77 12.77 17.63
CA LEU A 39 18.01 14.18 17.89
C LEU A 39 18.30 14.55 19.37
N PRO A 40 17.69 13.90 20.39
CA PRO A 40 17.88 14.33 21.77
C PRO A 40 19.31 14.09 22.27
N GLU A 41 19.79 14.96 23.16
CA GLU A 41 21.09 14.75 23.83
C GLU A 41 21.05 13.52 24.75
N SER A 42 22.24 12.96 25.04
CA SER A 42 22.42 11.69 25.76
C SER A 42 21.90 11.75 27.19
N GLY A 43 20.60 11.54 27.35
CA GLY A 43 19.85 11.59 28.61
C GLY A 43 18.34 11.65 28.40
N GLU A 44 17.88 12.27 27.31
CA GLU A 44 16.46 12.39 26.94
C GLU A 44 16.05 11.46 25.79
N ALA A 45 17.03 10.91 25.06
CA ALA A 45 16.77 9.99 23.97
C ALA A 45 16.09 8.71 24.47
N LEU A 46 14.95 8.36 23.89
CA LEU A 46 14.26 7.12 24.21
C LEU A 46 15.07 5.91 23.75
N SER A 47 14.94 4.79 24.47
CA SER A 47 15.46 3.51 23.99
C SER A 47 14.75 3.11 22.69
N PHE A 48 15.38 2.23 21.91
CA PHE A 48 14.79 1.74 20.66
C PHE A 48 13.38 1.15 20.89
N MET A 49 13.24 0.24 21.86
CA MET A 49 11.94 -0.40 22.13
C MET A 49 10.88 0.60 22.60
N ALA A 50 11.23 1.55 23.47
CA ALA A 50 10.30 2.59 23.89
C ALA A 50 9.85 3.48 22.71
N THR A 51 10.74 3.75 21.76
CA THR A 51 10.42 4.52 20.54
C THR A 51 9.51 3.74 19.60
N GLN A 52 9.77 2.43 19.41
CA GLN A 52 8.93 1.55 18.59
C GLN A 52 7.48 1.55 19.07
N ASP A 53 7.26 1.51 20.40
CA ASP A 53 5.91 1.59 20.98
C ASP A 53 5.21 2.91 20.67
N LYS A 54 5.94 4.04 20.58
CA LYS A 54 5.37 5.35 20.23
C LYS A 54 4.96 5.46 18.77
N ILE A 55 5.63 4.74 17.87
CA ILE A 55 5.34 4.75 16.43
C ILE A 55 4.45 3.58 15.98
N ALA A 56 3.98 2.75 16.91
CA ALA A 56 3.15 1.57 16.63
C ALA A 56 1.89 1.89 15.80
N LEU A 57 1.29 3.07 15.99
CA LEU A 57 0.15 3.53 15.18
C LEU A 57 0.48 3.56 13.68
N PHE A 58 1.66 4.01 13.29
CA PHE A 58 2.07 4.03 11.88
C PHE A 58 2.21 2.62 11.30
N TYR A 59 2.61 1.64 12.11
CA TYR A 59 2.68 0.24 11.66
C TYR A 59 1.28 -0.37 11.46
N TRP A 60 0.30 0.01 12.28
CA TRP A 60 -1.10 -0.35 12.06
C TRP A 60 -1.66 0.30 10.80
N LEU A 61 -1.43 1.59 10.60
CA LEU A 61 -1.87 2.30 9.39
C LEU A 61 -1.22 1.71 8.13
N ARG A 62 0.09 1.41 8.18
CA ARG A 62 0.80 0.69 7.12
C ARG A 62 0.17 -0.66 6.83
N LEU A 63 -0.19 -1.44 7.86
CA LEU A 63 -0.81 -2.75 7.68
C LEU A 63 -2.17 -2.63 6.98
N ILE A 64 -2.99 -1.65 7.36
CA ILE A 64 -4.27 -1.36 6.71
C ILE A 64 -4.07 -0.99 5.24
N SER A 65 -3.09 -0.13 4.92
CA SER A 65 -2.74 0.15 3.53
C SER A 65 -2.21 -1.07 2.79
N GLY A 66 -1.48 -1.97 3.46
CA GLY A 66 -1.06 -3.25 2.91
C GLY A 66 -2.24 -4.15 2.52
N ILE A 67 -3.32 -4.16 3.31
CA ILE A 67 -4.57 -4.84 2.96
C ILE A 67 -5.19 -4.21 1.71
N GLY A 68 -5.19 -2.87 1.60
CA GLY A 68 -5.62 -2.15 0.40
C GLY A 68 -4.80 -2.53 -0.84
N PHE A 69 -3.48 -2.64 -0.70
CA PHE A 69 -2.60 -3.08 -1.77
C PHE A 69 -2.91 -4.53 -2.20
N MET A 70 -3.09 -5.43 -1.23
CA MET A 70 -3.46 -6.82 -1.50
C MET A 70 -4.80 -6.92 -2.24
N ALA A 71 -5.80 -6.12 -1.84
CA ALA A 71 -7.06 -6.04 -2.55
C ALA A 71 -6.87 -5.56 -4.00
N GLY A 72 -6.02 -4.54 -4.22
CA GLY A 72 -5.65 -4.09 -5.56
C GLY A 72 -4.99 -5.17 -6.41
N LEU A 73 -4.10 -5.98 -5.83
CA LEU A 73 -3.48 -7.13 -6.50
C LEU A 73 -4.53 -8.19 -6.89
N VAL A 74 -5.46 -8.52 -5.99
CA VAL A 74 -6.54 -9.47 -6.29
C VAL A 74 -7.41 -8.94 -7.44
N VAL A 75 -7.81 -7.66 -7.40
CA VAL A 75 -8.59 -7.03 -8.48
C VAL A 75 -7.83 -7.06 -9.80
N TYR A 76 -6.52 -6.77 -9.78
CA TYR A 76 -5.67 -6.86 -10.96
C TYR A 76 -5.60 -8.30 -11.52
N LEU A 77 -5.48 -9.32 -10.67
CA LEU A 77 -5.47 -10.72 -11.12
C LEU A 77 -6.85 -11.16 -11.66
N VAL A 78 -7.94 -10.65 -11.10
CA VAL A 78 -9.30 -10.93 -11.58
C VAL A 78 -9.53 -10.36 -12.99
N SER A 79 -8.84 -9.29 -13.39
CA SER A 79 -9.01 -8.69 -14.73
C SER A 79 -8.74 -9.69 -15.86
N PHE A 80 -7.81 -10.65 -15.66
CA PHE A 80 -7.48 -11.70 -16.64
C PHE A 80 -8.61 -12.69 -16.86
N PHE A 81 -9.50 -12.86 -15.87
CA PHE A 81 -10.64 -13.78 -15.95
C PHE A 81 -11.92 -13.08 -16.42
N VAL A 82 -11.93 -11.74 -16.50
CA VAL A 82 -13.07 -10.94 -16.95
C VAL A 82 -12.93 -10.65 -18.44
N GLY A 83 -13.86 -11.12 -19.27
CA GLY A 83 -13.93 -10.76 -20.70
C GLY A 83 -13.49 -11.83 -21.72
N GLY A 84 -13.57 -13.11 -21.36
CA GLY A 84 -13.34 -14.25 -22.26
C GLY A 84 -14.44 -14.51 -23.29
N GLU A 85 -14.84 -13.50 -24.07
CA GLU A 85 -15.53 -13.75 -25.35
C GLU A 85 -14.53 -13.50 -26.48
N GLU A 86 -14.10 -14.59 -27.11
CA GLU A 86 -13.33 -14.54 -28.35
C GLU A 86 -14.08 -13.66 -29.36
N PRO A 87 -13.40 -12.78 -30.11
CA PRO A 87 -14.02 -12.13 -31.24
C PRO A 87 -14.50 -13.26 -32.18
N GLN A 88 -15.82 -13.43 -32.29
CA GLN A 88 -16.41 -14.32 -33.28
C GLN A 88 -15.78 -13.94 -34.61
N LEU A 89 -14.88 -14.80 -35.11
CA LEU A 89 -14.30 -14.67 -36.43
C LEU A 89 -15.48 -14.50 -37.38
N GLU A 90 -15.58 -13.29 -37.92
CA GLU A 90 -16.63 -12.89 -38.84
C GLU A 90 -16.58 -13.86 -40.00
N LYS A 91 -17.59 -14.74 -40.03
CA LYS A 91 -17.85 -15.61 -41.17
C LYS A 91 -18.17 -14.70 -42.35
N ALA A 92 -17.22 -14.45 -43.23
CA ALA A 92 -17.43 -14.10 -44.63
C ALA A 92 -16.16 -14.31 -45.44
#